data_AF-A0A928RFB9-F1
#
_entry.id   AF-A0A928RFB9-F1
#
_cell.length_a   1.000
_cell.length_b   1.000
_cell.length_c   1.000
_cell.angle_alpha   90.00
_cell.angle_beta   90.00
_cell.angle_gamma   90.00
#
_symmetry.space_group_name_H-M   'P 1'
#
loop_
_entity.id
_entity.type
_entity.pdbx_description
1 polymer ?
#
loop_
_entity_poly.entity_id
_entity_poly.type
_entity_poly.pdbx_seq_one_letter_code
_entity_poly.pdbx_strand_id
1 'polypeptide(L)'
;MKSFLLIGQSNMAGRGEFGEVPEIKNPNCFMLRNGRWVGMSEPINPDRGVFEPGFHSGVGLGASFADEYAKYFKEDIGLIPCADGGTSLSEWMPGEILYDNAVNNARLAMRTSEFSGILWHQGENDCEKKEDADTYKERFLEMIEALKSDIGCGNVPVVVGELGEFVKTYSGGKLKWVDTVNDALKDMPSCLKNCAFASADGLSCKDDGIHFDSYSYRILGSRYFEAYKDMRENL
;
A
#
# COMPACT_ATOMS: atom_id res chain seq x y z
N MET A 1 17.98 -6.17 8.75
CA MET A 1 17.09 -5.51 7.77
C MET A 1 15.65 -5.81 8.15
N LYS A 2 14.84 -4.75 8.23
CA LYS A 2 13.40 -4.78 8.48
C LYS A 2 12.68 -4.92 7.14
N SER A 3 11.55 -5.61 7.07
CA SER A 3 10.80 -5.76 5.81
C SER A 3 9.32 -5.45 5.94
N PHE A 4 8.77 -4.85 4.88
CA PHE A 4 7.39 -4.39 4.80
C PHE A 4 6.67 -4.99 3.60
N LEU A 5 5.49 -5.53 3.83
CA LEU A 5 4.60 -6.03 2.77
C LEU A 5 3.78 -4.89 2.19
N LEU A 6 3.80 -4.74 0.86
CA LEU A 6 3.05 -3.73 0.14
C LEU A 6 1.94 -4.43 -0.64
N ILE A 7 0.70 -4.26 -0.19
CA ILE A 7 -0.49 -4.92 -0.74
C ILE A 7 -1.63 -3.93 -0.95
N GLY A 8 -2.57 -4.32 -1.82
CA GLY A 8 -3.66 -3.47 -2.27
C GLY A 8 -3.66 -3.34 -3.79
N GLN A 9 -4.12 -2.20 -4.31
CA GLN A 9 -4.32 -2.02 -5.76
C GLN A 9 -3.30 -1.10 -6.43
N SER A 10 -3.68 -0.48 -7.54
CA SER A 10 -2.81 0.33 -8.39
C SER A 10 -2.16 1.51 -7.66
N ASN A 11 -2.85 2.12 -6.68
CA ASN A 11 -2.27 3.20 -5.87
C ASN A 11 -1.26 2.72 -4.81
N MET A 12 -1.29 1.44 -4.37
CA MET A 12 -0.14 0.84 -3.67
C MET A 12 0.98 0.52 -4.65
N ALA A 13 0.64 -0.07 -5.80
CA ALA A 13 1.63 -0.50 -6.79
C ALA A 13 2.41 0.69 -7.39
N GLY A 14 1.76 1.83 -7.53
CA GLY A 14 2.30 3.06 -8.10
C GLY A 14 2.00 3.20 -9.59
N ARG A 15 1.51 4.38 -9.97
CA ARG A 15 1.19 4.78 -11.36
C ARG A 15 1.75 6.14 -11.75
N GLY A 16 2.54 6.77 -10.87
CA GLY A 16 3.07 8.10 -11.12
C GLY A 16 4.08 8.08 -12.26
N GLU A 17 4.14 9.18 -13.01
CA GLU A 17 5.05 9.34 -14.13
C GLU A 17 6.51 9.49 -13.66
N PHE A 18 7.43 8.79 -14.33
CA PHE A 18 8.86 8.96 -14.08
C PHE A 18 9.32 10.35 -14.52
N GLY A 19 10.27 10.92 -13.80
CA GLY A 19 10.87 12.22 -14.13
C GLY A 19 10.12 13.44 -13.61
N GLU A 20 8.88 13.29 -13.13
CA GLU A 20 8.15 14.38 -12.46
C GLU A 20 8.68 14.66 -11.05
N VAL A 21 9.19 13.63 -10.38
CA VAL A 21 9.83 13.73 -9.06
C VAL A 21 11.27 13.23 -9.11
N PRO A 22 12.16 13.73 -8.24
CA PRO A 22 13.50 13.20 -8.11
C PRO A 22 13.49 11.71 -7.78
N GLU A 23 14.42 10.98 -8.38
CA GLU A 23 14.66 9.57 -8.08
C GLU A 23 15.18 9.43 -6.65
N ILE A 24 14.64 8.47 -5.90
CA ILE A 24 15.10 8.17 -4.55
C ILE A 24 16.18 7.09 -4.63
N LYS A 25 17.44 7.49 -4.39
CA LYS A 25 18.60 6.61 -4.33
C LYS A 25 19.11 6.52 -2.90
N ASN A 26 18.67 5.51 -2.17
CA ASN A 26 19.12 5.25 -0.81
C ASN A 26 19.74 3.84 -0.73
N PRO A 27 21.04 3.70 -0.39
CA PRO A 27 21.71 2.40 -0.35
C PRO A 27 21.21 1.46 0.76
N ASN A 28 20.43 1.98 1.72
CA ASN A 28 19.80 1.20 2.78
C ASN A 28 18.37 0.74 2.44
N CYS A 29 17.88 1.04 1.23
CA CYS A 29 16.56 0.64 0.76
C CYS A 29 16.67 -0.50 -0.26
N PHE A 30 15.90 -1.55 -0.04
CA PHE A 30 15.88 -2.76 -0.85
C PHE A 30 14.46 -3.11 -1.29
N MET A 31 14.34 -3.92 -2.34
CA MET A 31 13.08 -4.52 -2.77
C MET A 31 13.27 -6.01 -3.05
N LEU A 32 12.24 -6.81 -2.81
CA LEU A 32 12.26 -8.24 -3.09
C LEU A 32 12.07 -8.49 -4.59
N ARG A 33 13.01 -9.23 -5.19
CA ARG A 33 12.94 -9.73 -6.57
C ARG A 33 13.37 -11.17 -6.60
N ASN A 34 12.51 -12.06 -7.08
CA ASN A 34 12.81 -13.49 -7.22
C ASN A 34 13.36 -14.10 -5.90
N GLY A 35 12.81 -13.70 -4.76
CA GLY A 35 13.23 -14.15 -3.43
C GLY A 35 14.55 -13.56 -2.91
N ARG A 36 15.12 -12.55 -3.57
CA ARG A 36 16.36 -11.88 -3.16
C ARG A 36 16.14 -10.39 -2.96
N TRP A 37 16.88 -9.82 -2.03
CA TRP A 37 16.93 -8.38 -1.82
C TRP A 37 17.87 -7.76 -2.83
N VAL A 38 17.34 -6.84 -3.63
CA VAL A 38 18.11 -6.00 -4.54
C VAL A 38 17.95 -4.55 -4.10
N GLY A 39 18.93 -3.69 -4.43
CA GLY A 39 18.79 -2.26 -4.18
C GLY A 39 17.48 -1.73 -4.77
N MET A 40 16.76 -0.90 -4.02
CA MET A 40 15.48 -0.37 -4.43
C MET A 40 15.62 0.48 -5.69
N SER A 41 14.71 0.27 -6.65
CA SER A 41 14.55 1.12 -7.83
C SER A 41 13.08 1.14 -8.23
N GLU A 42 12.57 2.29 -8.65
CA GLU A 42 11.20 2.40 -9.16
C GLU A 42 11.12 1.90 -10.61
N PRO A 43 10.03 1.21 -11.02
CA PRO A 43 8.85 0.88 -10.20
C PRO A 43 9.11 -0.27 -9.23
N ILE A 44 8.71 -0.07 -7.96
CA ILE A 44 8.88 -1.07 -6.89
C ILE A 44 7.93 -2.26 -7.13
N ASN A 45 6.71 -2.01 -7.60
CA ASN A 45 5.72 -3.04 -7.85
C ASN A 45 5.34 -3.09 -9.36
N PRO A 46 6.05 -3.86 -10.18
CA PRO A 46 5.84 -3.92 -11.63
C PRO A 46 4.70 -4.89 -12.00
N ASP A 47 3.49 -4.60 -11.52
CA ASP A 47 2.29 -5.40 -11.82
C ASP A 47 1.76 -5.18 -13.24
N ARG A 48 2.13 -4.06 -13.88
CA ARG A 48 1.79 -3.70 -15.26
C ARG A 48 3.05 -3.34 -16.03
N GLY A 49 2.96 -3.34 -17.37
CA GLY A 49 4.10 -3.01 -18.23
C GLY A 49 4.59 -1.58 -17.97
N VAL A 50 5.91 -1.36 -18.00
CA VAL A 50 6.51 -0.03 -17.73
C VAL A 50 6.43 0.91 -18.93
N PHE A 51 6.37 0.35 -20.15
CA PHE A 51 6.34 1.09 -21.40
C PHE A 51 4.94 1.20 -22.00
N GLU A 52 3.89 0.83 -21.24
CA GLU A 52 2.50 0.90 -21.69
C GLU A 52 1.97 2.34 -21.58
N PRO A 53 1.55 2.97 -22.69
CA PRO A 53 1.02 4.33 -22.65
C PRO A 53 -0.28 4.39 -21.83
N GLY A 54 -0.33 5.31 -20.86
CA GLY A 54 -1.54 5.61 -20.08
C GLY A 54 -1.86 4.64 -18.93
N PHE A 55 -1.28 3.44 -18.89
CA PHE A 55 -1.47 2.49 -17.80
C PHE A 55 -0.22 1.63 -17.57
N HIS A 56 0.70 2.13 -16.75
CA HIS A 56 1.98 1.47 -16.46
C HIS A 56 2.29 1.50 -14.96
N SER A 57 3.10 0.55 -14.48
CA SER A 57 3.70 0.66 -13.15
C SER A 57 4.70 1.82 -13.13
N GLY A 58 4.67 2.62 -12.06
CA GLY A 58 5.38 3.90 -12.00
C GLY A 58 5.93 4.24 -10.63
N VAL A 59 6.04 5.55 -10.37
CA VAL A 59 6.31 6.10 -9.04
C VAL A 59 5.18 5.68 -8.09
N GLY A 60 5.54 5.31 -6.86
CA GLY A 60 4.58 4.88 -5.83
C GLY A 60 5.00 5.30 -4.43
N LEU A 61 4.09 5.11 -3.47
CA LEU A 61 4.28 5.55 -2.07
C LEU A 61 5.42 4.80 -1.35
N GLY A 62 5.74 3.58 -1.79
CA GLY A 62 6.73 2.73 -1.12
C GLY A 62 8.14 3.32 -1.08
N ALA A 63 8.51 4.13 -2.07
CA ALA A 63 9.87 4.66 -2.17
C ALA A 63 10.17 5.74 -1.12
N SER A 64 9.28 6.72 -0.92
CA SER A 64 9.46 7.74 0.13
C SER A 64 9.26 7.16 1.53
N PHE A 65 8.31 6.23 1.69
CA PHE A 65 8.17 5.48 2.95
C PHE A 65 9.50 4.83 3.37
N ALA A 66 10.14 4.10 2.44
CA ALA A 66 11.39 3.40 2.71
C ALA A 66 12.54 4.34 3.01
N ASP A 67 12.67 5.40 2.23
CA ASP A 67 13.74 6.38 2.38
C ASP A 67 13.67 7.10 3.73
N GLU A 68 12.48 7.52 4.15
CA GLU A 68 12.27 8.14 5.46
C GLU A 68 12.51 7.15 6.60
N TYR A 69 12.04 5.92 6.48
CA TYR A 69 12.33 4.85 7.44
C TYR A 69 13.82 4.65 7.63
N ALA A 70 14.55 4.45 6.54
CA ALA A 70 16.00 4.21 6.58
C ALA A 70 16.74 5.42 7.17
N LYS A 71 16.32 6.64 6.81
CA LYS A 71 16.91 7.88 7.36
C LYS A 71 16.63 8.08 8.83
N TYR A 72 15.43 7.74 9.30
CA TYR A 72 15.02 7.95 10.69
C TYR A 72 15.63 6.90 11.61
N PHE A 73 15.38 5.62 11.32
CA PHE A 73 15.84 4.52 12.17
C PHE A 73 17.32 4.15 11.96
N LYS A 74 17.96 4.64 10.88
CA LYS A 74 19.33 4.27 10.52
C LYS A 74 19.50 2.76 10.30
N GLU A 75 18.48 2.14 9.73
CA GLU A 75 18.41 0.69 9.49
C GLU A 75 18.12 0.39 8.01
N ASP A 76 18.57 -0.78 7.57
CA ASP A 76 18.19 -1.30 6.26
C ASP A 76 16.71 -1.70 6.23
N ILE A 77 16.02 -1.33 5.16
CA ILE A 77 14.60 -1.65 4.90
C ILE A 77 14.43 -2.39 3.57
N GLY A 78 13.63 -3.45 3.57
CA GLY A 78 13.22 -4.21 2.39
C GLY A 78 11.73 -4.10 2.11
N LEU A 79 11.35 -3.79 0.87
CA LEU A 79 9.97 -3.74 0.41
C LEU A 79 9.60 -5.06 -0.28
N ILE A 80 8.43 -5.61 0.06
CA ILE A 80 7.88 -6.84 -0.52
C ILE A 80 6.66 -6.43 -1.38
N PRO A 81 6.85 -6.16 -2.68
CA PRO A 81 5.78 -5.70 -3.56
C PRO A 81 4.84 -6.86 -3.92
N CYS A 82 3.57 -6.75 -3.56
CA CYS A 82 2.55 -7.74 -3.87
C CYS A 82 1.22 -7.13 -4.35
N ALA A 83 1.13 -5.81 -4.51
CA ALA A 83 -0.09 -5.15 -4.97
C ALA A 83 -0.42 -5.46 -6.45
N ASP A 84 -1.70 -5.43 -6.81
CA ASP A 84 -2.14 -5.66 -8.20
C ASP A 84 -3.28 -4.69 -8.59
N GLY A 85 -3.12 -4.00 -9.72
CA GLY A 85 -4.01 -2.91 -10.11
C GLY A 85 -5.42 -3.34 -10.54
N GLY A 86 -6.43 -2.66 -9.98
CA GLY A 86 -7.83 -2.89 -10.37
C GLY A 86 -8.48 -4.08 -9.66
N THR A 87 -7.97 -4.46 -8.48
CA THR A 87 -8.52 -5.52 -7.66
C THR A 87 -9.50 -4.97 -6.62
N SER A 88 -10.61 -5.67 -6.36
CA SER A 88 -11.45 -5.44 -5.17
C SER A 88 -10.94 -6.21 -3.96
N LEU A 89 -11.39 -5.84 -2.76
CA LEU A 89 -11.05 -6.54 -1.51
C LEU A 89 -11.47 -8.01 -1.52
N SER A 90 -12.51 -8.38 -2.28
CA SER A 90 -12.93 -9.78 -2.44
C SER A 90 -11.84 -10.67 -3.04
N GLU A 91 -10.96 -10.13 -3.88
CA GLU A 91 -9.83 -10.87 -4.50
C GLU A 91 -8.63 -11.00 -3.55
N TRP A 92 -8.72 -10.41 -2.37
CA TRP A 92 -7.72 -10.46 -1.31
C TRP A 92 -8.15 -11.33 -0.13
N MET A 93 -9.31 -11.98 -0.18
CA MET A 93 -9.80 -12.84 0.90
C MET A 93 -8.97 -14.14 1.01
N PRO A 94 -8.96 -14.82 2.17
CA PRO A 94 -8.25 -16.09 2.33
C PRO A 94 -8.65 -17.14 1.27
N GLY A 95 -7.65 -17.74 0.63
CA GLY A 95 -7.83 -18.70 -0.46
C GLY A 95 -7.86 -18.08 -1.86
N GLU A 96 -7.86 -16.75 -1.97
CA GLU A 96 -7.70 -16.05 -3.25
C GLU A 96 -6.23 -15.96 -3.68
N ILE A 97 -6.00 -15.86 -4.99
CA ILE A 97 -4.65 -15.95 -5.58
C ILE A 97 -3.72 -14.84 -5.08
N LEU A 98 -4.24 -13.61 -4.94
CA LEU A 98 -3.44 -12.46 -4.51
C LEU A 98 -3.03 -12.57 -3.04
N TYR A 99 -3.97 -13.04 -2.20
CA TYR A 99 -3.73 -13.36 -0.80
C TYR A 99 -2.62 -14.41 -0.67
N ASP A 100 -2.77 -15.56 -1.35
CA ASP A 100 -1.80 -16.65 -1.31
C ASP A 100 -0.41 -16.19 -1.79
N ASN A 101 -0.36 -15.38 -2.85
CA ASN A 101 0.89 -14.79 -3.33
C ASN A 101 1.55 -13.88 -2.28
N ALA A 102 0.78 -13.02 -1.60
CA ALA A 102 1.30 -12.15 -0.56
C ALA A 102 1.85 -12.93 0.64
N VAL A 103 1.13 -13.96 1.11
CA VAL A 103 1.58 -14.86 2.20
C VAL A 103 2.90 -15.54 1.80
N ASN A 104 2.98 -16.08 0.59
CA ASN A 104 4.16 -16.78 0.11
C ASN A 104 5.39 -15.87 0.01
N ASN A 105 5.22 -14.66 -0.55
CA ASN A 105 6.32 -13.69 -0.65
C ASN A 105 6.76 -13.16 0.71
N ALA A 106 5.83 -12.92 1.64
CA ALA A 106 6.15 -12.51 3.01
C ALA A 106 6.96 -13.59 3.75
N ARG A 107 6.51 -14.85 3.72
CA ARG A 107 7.24 -15.98 4.31
C ARG A 107 8.61 -16.18 3.68
N LEU A 108 8.73 -15.99 2.37
CA LEU A 108 10.02 -16.08 1.67
C LEU A 108 10.99 -14.98 2.14
N ALA A 109 10.51 -13.72 2.23
CA ALA A 109 11.28 -12.59 2.73
C ALA A 109 11.79 -12.81 4.17
N MET A 110 10.92 -13.32 5.06
CA MET A 110 11.20 -13.60 6.47
C MET A 110 12.37 -14.55 6.71
N ARG A 111 12.80 -15.32 5.71
CA ARG A 111 14.01 -16.16 5.83
C ARG A 111 15.29 -15.36 5.99
N THR A 112 15.28 -14.08 5.61
CA THR A 112 16.46 -13.21 5.56
C THR A 112 16.20 -11.77 6.03
N SER A 113 15.00 -11.48 6.54
CA SER A 113 14.62 -10.19 7.10
C SER A 113 13.71 -10.36 8.30
N GLU A 114 13.57 -9.31 9.10
CA GLU A 114 12.56 -9.23 10.16
C GLU A 114 11.30 -8.56 9.63
N PHE A 115 10.18 -9.30 9.58
CA PHE A 115 8.90 -8.77 9.11
C PHE A 115 8.35 -7.73 10.09
N SER A 116 8.20 -6.50 9.63
CA SER A 116 8.09 -5.31 10.49
C SER A 116 6.84 -4.47 10.25
N GLY A 117 6.09 -4.78 9.19
CA GLY A 117 4.80 -4.16 8.96
C GLY A 117 4.17 -4.50 7.62
N ILE A 118 2.92 -4.07 7.49
CA ILE A 118 2.10 -4.22 6.29
C ILE A 118 1.59 -2.83 5.91
N LEU A 119 1.77 -2.46 4.64
CA LEU A 119 1.21 -1.26 4.05
C LEU A 119 0.07 -1.68 3.13
N TRP A 120 -1.12 -1.17 3.40
CA TRP A 120 -2.34 -1.42 2.63
C TRP A 120 -2.82 -0.14 1.97
N HIS A 121 -3.06 -0.18 0.66
CA HIS A 121 -3.76 0.90 -0.04
C HIS A 121 -4.66 0.32 -1.13
N GLN A 122 -5.96 0.26 -0.82
CA GLN A 122 -7.00 -0.23 -1.71
C GLN A 122 -8.35 0.27 -1.21
N GLY A 123 -9.31 0.35 -2.14
CA GLY A 123 -10.72 0.54 -1.82
C GLY A 123 -11.51 1.12 -2.99
N GLU A 124 -10.82 1.67 -4.00
CA GLU A 124 -11.46 2.38 -5.11
C GLU A 124 -12.43 1.47 -5.87
N ASN A 125 -12.10 0.20 -6.08
CA ASN A 125 -13.02 -0.75 -6.73
C ASN A 125 -14.23 -1.13 -5.86
N ASP A 126 -14.06 -1.17 -4.53
CA ASP A 126 -15.16 -1.44 -3.60
C ASP A 126 -16.08 -0.22 -3.42
N CYS A 127 -15.73 0.95 -3.98
CA CYS A 127 -16.56 2.15 -3.95
C CYS A 127 -17.68 2.17 -5.01
N GLU A 128 -17.71 1.20 -5.95
CA GLU A 128 -18.70 1.16 -7.02
C GLU A 128 -20.06 0.66 -6.54
N LYS A 129 -20.07 -0.39 -5.71
CA LYS A 129 -21.28 -1.02 -5.20
C LYS A 129 -21.48 -0.72 -3.73
N LYS A 130 -22.73 -0.50 -3.33
CA LYS A 130 -23.05 -0.17 -1.94
C LYS A 130 -22.75 -1.35 -1.01
N GLU A 131 -23.05 -2.57 -1.47
CA GLU A 131 -22.85 -3.78 -0.68
C GLU A 131 -21.36 -4.00 -0.36
N ASP A 132 -20.49 -3.74 -1.33
CA ASP A 132 -19.03 -3.86 -1.15
C ASP A 132 -18.53 -2.78 -0.17
N ALA A 133 -18.95 -1.52 -0.34
CA ALA A 133 -18.55 -0.43 0.55
C ALA A 133 -19.05 -0.62 1.99
N ASP A 134 -20.33 -0.99 2.17
CA ASP A 134 -20.94 -1.19 3.49
C ASP A 134 -20.24 -2.30 4.30
N THR A 135 -19.70 -3.33 3.63
CA THR A 135 -19.06 -4.49 4.25
C THR A 135 -17.53 -4.42 4.25
N TYR A 136 -16.97 -3.29 3.77
CA TYR A 136 -15.52 -3.16 3.58
C TYR A 136 -14.76 -3.37 4.89
N LYS A 137 -15.27 -2.81 6.00
CA LYS A 137 -14.61 -2.87 7.29
C LYS A 137 -14.46 -4.30 7.78
N GLU A 138 -15.57 -5.05 7.79
CA GLU A 138 -15.62 -6.42 8.30
C GLU A 138 -14.75 -7.34 7.44
N ARG A 139 -14.84 -7.22 6.11
CA ARG A 139 -14.03 -8.00 5.17
C ARG A 139 -12.54 -7.69 5.32
N PHE A 140 -12.18 -6.43 5.52
CA PHE A 140 -10.77 -6.05 5.69
C PHE A 140 -10.20 -6.62 7.00
N LEU A 141 -10.95 -6.54 8.10
CA LEU A 141 -10.53 -7.12 9.39
C LEU A 141 -10.35 -8.64 9.29
N GLU A 142 -11.30 -9.34 8.68
CA GLU A 142 -11.19 -10.78 8.42
C GLU A 142 -9.93 -11.10 7.59
N MET A 143 -9.74 -10.37 6.48
CA MET A 143 -8.60 -10.56 5.60
C MET A 143 -7.27 -10.31 6.32
N ILE A 144 -7.10 -9.20 7.04
CA ILE A 144 -5.82 -8.83 7.63
C ILE A 144 -5.46 -9.71 8.84
N GLU A 145 -6.45 -10.16 9.62
CA GLU A 145 -6.23 -11.10 10.73
C GLU A 145 -5.81 -12.47 10.21
N ALA A 146 -6.49 -12.99 9.19
CA ALA A 146 -6.11 -14.23 8.51
C ALA A 146 -4.71 -14.10 7.91
N LEU A 147 -4.42 -12.98 7.21
CA LEU A 147 -3.12 -12.74 6.59
C LEU A 147 -1.99 -12.76 7.62
N LYS A 148 -2.16 -12.08 8.76
CA LYS A 148 -1.18 -12.08 9.85
C LYS A 148 -0.98 -13.48 10.44
N SER A 149 -2.07 -14.24 10.62
CA SER A 149 -2.03 -15.62 11.12
C SER A 149 -1.25 -16.52 10.16
N ASP A 150 -1.58 -16.46 8.87
CA ASP A 150 -0.95 -17.31 7.85
C ASP A 150 0.51 -16.91 7.62
N ILE A 151 0.85 -15.63 7.60
CA ILE A 151 2.26 -15.21 7.56
C ILE A 151 3.00 -15.69 8.82
N GLY A 152 2.32 -15.79 9.97
CA GLY A 152 2.93 -16.12 11.24
C GLY A 152 3.73 -14.95 11.83
N CYS A 153 3.32 -13.71 11.53
CA CYS A 153 4.02 -12.50 11.95
C CYS A 153 3.52 -11.92 13.28
N GLY A 154 2.50 -12.52 13.90
CA GLY A 154 1.89 -11.96 15.11
C GLY A 154 1.30 -10.57 14.87
N ASN A 155 1.41 -9.68 15.85
CA ASN A 155 0.77 -8.37 15.79
C ASN A 155 1.65 -7.26 15.21
N VAL A 156 2.27 -7.52 14.04
CA VAL A 156 3.01 -6.48 13.34
C VAL A 156 2.13 -5.27 13.00
N PRO A 157 2.73 -4.06 12.98
CA PRO A 157 2.11 -2.85 12.47
C PRO A 157 1.39 -3.01 11.12
N VAL A 158 0.21 -2.42 11.00
CA VAL A 158 -0.50 -2.24 9.73
C VAL A 158 -0.73 -0.75 9.53
N VAL A 159 -0.42 -0.23 8.34
CA VAL A 159 -0.80 1.13 7.95
C VAL A 159 -1.77 1.05 6.79
N VAL A 160 -2.96 1.59 6.97
CA VAL A 160 -3.97 1.76 5.91
C VAL A 160 -3.98 3.21 5.44
N GLY A 161 -4.24 3.45 4.17
CA GLY A 161 -4.30 4.80 3.61
C GLY A 161 -5.68 5.19 3.13
N GLU A 162 -5.98 6.48 3.25
CA GLU A 162 -7.17 7.12 2.70
C GLU A 162 -7.17 7.10 1.17
N LEU A 163 -8.33 6.86 0.57
CA LEU A 163 -8.53 7.04 -0.87
C LEU A 163 -8.54 8.53 -1.21
N GLY A 164 -8.01 8.89 -2.38
CA GLY A 164 -7.98 10.29 -2.83
C GLY A 164 -9.38 10.86 -3.07
N GLU A 165 -9.62 12.10 -2.62
CA GLU A 165 -10.90 12.79 -2.81
C GLU A 165 -11.30 12.93 -4.29
N PHE A 166 -10.32 13.06 -5.18
CA PHE A 166 -10.53 13.15 -6.64
C PHE A 166 -11.28 11.94 -7.22
N VAL A 167 -11.18 10.77 -6.57
CA VAL A 167 -11.79 9.51 -7.01
C VAL A 167 -13.33 9.62 -7.07
N LYS A 168 -13.94 10.50 -6.28
CA LYS A 168 -15.39 10.76 -6.29
C LYS A 168 -15.91 11.25 -7.64
N THR A 169 -15.06 11.88 -8.45
CA THR A 169 -15.43 12.40 -9.77
C THR A 169 -15.09 11.44 -10.91
N TYR A 170 -14.34 10.37 -10.61
CA TYR A 170 -13.87 9.41 -11.60
C TYR A 170 -15.02 8.78 -12.38
N SER A 171 -14.83 8.66 -13.71
CA SER A 171 -15.77 8.01 -14.63
C SER A 171 -17.22 8.50 -14.48
N GLY A 172 -17.41 9.81 -14.24
CA GLY A 172 -18.74 10.40 -14.05
C GLY A 172 -19.37 10.09 -12.69
N GLY A 173 -18.54 9.94 -11.64
CA GLY A 173 -19.01 9.61 -10.29
C GLY A 173 -19.43 8.14 -10.17
N LYS A 174 -18.71 7.24 -10.85
CA LYS A 174 -18.96 5.79 -10.78
C LYS A 174 -18.70 5.25 -9.36
N LEU A 175 -17.71 5.82 -8.69
CA LEU A 175 -17.25 5.43 -7.35
C LEU A 175 -18.00 6.26 -6.31
N LYS A 176 -19.26 5.88 -6.06
CA LYS A 176 -20.21 6.67 -5.27
C LYS A 176 -19.98 6.58 -3.77
N TRP A 177 -19.32 5.51 -3.32
CA TRP A 177 -19.23 5.16 -1.90
C TRP A 177 -17.82 5.39 -1.32
N VAL A 178 -17.06 6.31 -1.92
CA VAL A 178 -15.71 6.69 -1.45
C VAL A 178 -15.74 7.12 0.01
N ASP A 179 -16.72 7.93 0.42
CA ASP A 179 -16.86 8.36 1.81
C ASP A 179 -17.07 7.18 2.77
N THR A 180 -17.89 6.20 2.37
CA THR A 180 -18.15 5.00 3.18
C THR A 180 -16.89 4.16 3.37
N VAL A 181 -16.10 3.96 2.30
CA VAL A 181 -14.83 3.22 2.38
C VAL A 181 -13.77 4.01 3.16
N ASN A 182 -13.66 5.33 2.96
CA ASN A 182 -12.75 6.18 3.73
C ASN A 182 -13.10 6.21 5.23
N ASP A 183 -14.39 6.27 5.59
CA ASP A 183 -14.85 6.17 6.98
C ASP A 183 -14.46 4.81 7.59
N ALA A 184 -14.59 3.73 6.82
CA ALA A 184 -14.15 2.39 7.25
C ALA A 184 -12.64 2.34 7.49
N LEU A 185 -11.83 2.84 6.56
CA LEU A 185 -10.35 2.89 6.65
C LEU A 185 -9.89 3.76 7.83
N LYS A 186 -10.50 4.92 8.02
CA LYS A 186 -10.19 5.87 9.10
C LYS A 186 -10.48 5.31 10.49
N ASP A 187 -11.49 4.44 10.61
CA ASP A 187 -11.85 3.79 11.87
C ASP A 187 -11.00 2.52 12.15
N MET A 188 -10.18 2.04 11.22
CA MET A 188 -9.36 0.85 11.43
C MET A 188 -8.46 0.87 12.67
N PRO A 189 -7.80 2.00 13.04
CA PRO A 189 -7.03 2.07 14.27
C PRO A 189 -7.84 1.83 15.55
N SER A 190 -9.16 2.04 15.54
CA SER A 190 -10.03 1.75 16.69
C SER A 190 -10.39 0.26 16.80
N CYS A 191 -10.37 -0.46 15.67
CA CYS A 191 -10.80 -1.85 15.56
C CYS A 191 -9.64 -2.85 15.56
N LEU A 192 -8.47 -2.45 15.06
CA LEU A 192 -7.31 -3.32 14.86
C LEU A 192 -6.12 -2.86 15.71
N LYS A 193 -5.61 -3.74 16.56
CA LYS A 193 -4.41 -3.44 17.36
C LYS A 193 -3.19 -3.25 16.46
N ASN A 194 -2.34 -2.28 16.80
CA ASN A 194 -1.16 -1.90 16.01
C ASN A 194 -1.53 -1.55 14.56
N CYS A 195 -2.57 -0.73 14.41
CA CYS A 195 -3.02 -0.19 13.14
C CYS A 195 -2.93 1.34 13.15
N ALA A 196 -2.48 1.94 12.05
CA ALA A 196 -2.43 3.38 11.84
C ALA A 196 -3.09 3.76 10.52
N PHE A 197 -3.57 5.00 10.44
CA PHE A 197 -4.22 5.57 9.26
C PHE A 197 -3.35 6.69 8.67
N ALA A 198 -3.10 6.62 7.36
CA ALA A 198 -2.37 7.65 6.61
C ALA A 198 -3.34 8.44 5.72
N SER A 199 -3.48 9.74 5.99
CA SER A 199 -4.40 10.60 5.25
C SER A 199 -3.89 10.93 3.84
N ALA A 200 -4.81 11.01 2.89
CA ALA A 200 -4.62 11.48 1.52
C ALA A 200 -5.22 12.88 1.30
N ASP A 201 -5.57 13.59 2.37
CA ASP A 201 -6.12 14.94 2.31
C ASP A 201 -5.17 15.90 1.56
N GLY A 202 -5.76 16.69 0.66
CA GLY A 202 -5.06 17.64 -0.19
C GLY A 202 -4.14 17.03 -1.27
N LEU A 203 -4.15 15.70 -1.47
CA LEU A 203 -3.39 15.06 -2.54
C LEU A 203 -4.14 15.11 -3.88
N SER A 204 -3.38 15.21 -4.97
CA SER A 204 -3.87 15.31 -6.34
C SER A 204 -3.66 14.02 -7.13
N CYS A 205 -4.30 13.94 -8.29
CA CYS A 205 -4.24 12.82 -9.21
C CYS A 205 -3.67 13.20 -10.56
N LYS A 206 -3.34 12.17 -11.33
CA LYS A 206 -3.11 12.26 -12.78
C LYS A 206 -4.40 12.69 -13.50
N ASP A 207 -4.25 12.97 -14.80
CA ASP A 207 -5.37 13.29 -15.70
C ASP A 207 -6.39 12.13 -15.86
N ASP A 208 -6.05 10.92 -15.40
CA ASP A 208 -6.98 9.78 -15.38
C ASP A 208 -8.06 9.87 -14.28
N GLY A 209 -7.89 10.77 -13.31
CA GLY A 209 -8.85 11.01 -12.23
C GLY A 209 -8.95 9.89 -11.18
N ILE A 210 -8.04 8.91 -11.16
CA ILE A 210 -8.10 7.78 -10.21
C ILE A 210 -6.76 7.44 -9.56
N HIS A 211 -5.63 7.75 -10.20
CA HIS A 211 -4.32 7.49 -9.61
C HIS A 211 -3.67 8.78 -9.10
N PHE A 212 -3.02 8.72 -7.94
CA PHE A 212 -2.23 9.84 -7.45
C PHE A 212 -1.16 10.25 -8.48
N ASP A 213 -0.85 11.54 -8.55
CA ASP A 213 0.32 11.99 -9.31
C ASP A 213 1.63 11.67 -8.57
N SER A 214 2.76 11.83 -9.26
CA SER A 214 4.08 11.50 -8.70
C SER A 214 4.42 12.28 -7.43
N TYR A 215 4.06 13.57 -7.36
CA TYR A 215 4.30 14.39 -6.17
C TYR A 215 3.45 13.91 -4.98
N SER A 216 2.19 13.59 -5.24
CA SER A 216 1.24 13.08 -4.25
C SER A 216 1.65 11.71 -3.73
N TYR A 217 2.19 10.82 -4.57
CA TYR A 217 2.79 9.57 -4.10
C TYR A 217 3.95 9.78 -3.13
N ARG A 218 4.82 10.77 -3.39
CA ARG A 218 5.93 11.09 -2.46
C ARG A 218 5.38 11.51 -1.10
N ILE A 219 4.43 12.45 -1.08
CA ILE A 219 3.80 12.94 0.16
C ILE A 219 3.07 11.81 0.87
N LEU A 220 2.31 10.98 0.14
CA LEU A 220 1.57 9.87 0.72
C LEU A 220 2.53 8.87 1.39
N GLY A 221 3.64 8.50 0.74
CA GLY A 221 4.63 7.61 1.34
C GLY A 221 5.25 8.17 2.63
N SER A 222 5.53 9.48 2.68
CA SER A 222 5.96 10.17 3.91
C SER A 222 4.89 10.12 5.00
N ARG A 223 3.61 10.31 4.65
CA ARG A 223 2.49 10.22 5.60
C ARG A 223 2.29 8.79 6.12
N TYR A 224 2.49 7.77 5.29
CA TYR A 224 2.53 6.37 5.73
C TYR A 224 3.64 6.13 6.74
N PHE A 225 4.82 6.72 6.52
CA PHE A 225 5.94 6.60 7.44
C PHE A 225 5.67 7.30 8.77
N GLU A 226 5.14 8.53 8.72
CA GLU A 226 4.78 9.29 9.92
C GLU A 226 3.74 8.54 10.76
N ALA A 227 2.67 8.03 10.12
CA ALA A 227 1.64 7.23 10.80
C ALA A 227 2.22 5.96 11.44
N TYR A 228 3.13 5.26 10.74
CA TYR A 228 3.85 4.10 11.29
C TYR A 228 4.70 4.48 12.50
N LYS A 229 5.49 5.55 12.38
CA LYS A 229 6.42 6.03 13.39
C LYS A 229 5.67 6.44 14.66
N ASP A 230 4.65 7.28 14.53
CA ASP A 230 3.84 7.76 15.66
C ASP A 230 3.16 6.59 16.38
N MET A 231 2.59 5.63 15.65
CA MET A 231 2.03 4.43 16.26
C MET A 231 3.09 3.64 17.03
N ARG A 232 4.28 3.44 16.45
CA ARG A 232 5.36 2.65 17.06
C ARG A 232 5.93 3.31 18.32
N GLU A 233 5.99 4.64 18.37
CA GLU A 233 6.52 5.40 19.51
C GLU A 233 5.52 5.56 20.66
N ASN A 234 4.22 5.40 20.40
CA ASN A 234 3.15 5.47 21.39
C ASN A 234 2.74 4.11 22.00
N LEU A 235 3.52 3.04 21.72
CA LEU A 235 3.38 1.71 22.31
C LEU A 235 4.28 1.55 23.56
#